data_AF-A0A7C0YJM0-F1
#
_entry.id   AF-A0A7C0YJM0-F1
#
_cell.length_a   1.000
_cell.length_b   1.000
_cell.length_c   1.000
_cell.angle_alpha   90.00
_cell.angle_beta   90.00
_cell.angle_gamma   90.00
#
_symmetry.space_group_name_H-M   'P 1'
#
loop_
_entity.id
_entity.type
_entity.pdbx_description
1 polymer ?
#
loop_
_entity_poly.entity_id
_entity_poly.type
_entity_poly.pdbx_seq_one_letter_code
_entity_poly.pdbx_strand_id
1 'polypeptide(L)'
;MKAQTSTYPERKFINLIRDKCAGERYDVELYVNTMDKIMKKVYRDLGQVYAGFMGLDIDTFMNYCWSKLEDNKLVFKLADVSFQNDTHLLRYIRKVFENLLRERAGGFSPGFRARQKQMERVLKPLCLQSCRRLCGCWKLNESRSQICSPASLEKLNQAASTIPAPQPQIPKNPDARVPSIKDSDMGEYLKSILLAVGGMARHKDMVSVVVSKLADPPLRISEMPEDQADADPAFSEELLLSPDHDAMARELFEGMSHDMIDIHYYRIARGYSIPETAKAMNKSVGTIHNREKSYKQYLMAYFVDGGQSFSSEEMNAIMSLLTDLIVELKEAP
;
A
#
# COMPACT_ATOMS: atom_id res chain seq x y z
N MET A 1 45.53 -29.98 17.50
CA MET A 1 44.25 -30.18 18.21
C MET A 1 43.93 -28.96 19.07
N LYS A 2 42.88 -28.23 18.70
CA LYS A 2 41.84 -27.67 19.58
C LYS A 2 40.86 -26.94 18.65
N ALA A 3 39.79 -27.64 18.30
CA ALA A 3 38.65 -27.04 17.61
C ALA A 3 38.05 -26.00 18.55
N GLN A 4 38.05 -24.73 18.14
CA GLN A 4 37.19 -23.72 18.75
C GLN A 4 35.77 -24.05 18.32
N THR A 5 35.03 -24.67 19.24
CA THR A 5 33.60 -24.86 19.15
C THR A 5 32.94 -23.49 19.13
N SER A 6 32.35 -23.14 17.98
CA SER A 6 31.43 -22.02 17.80
C SER A 6 30.21 -22.22 18.70
N THR A 7 30.18 -21.57 19.85
CA THR A 7 29.01 -21.47 20.73
C THR A 7 28.10 -20.32 20.28
N TYR A 8 27.43 -20.49 19.14
CA TYR A 8 26.26 -19.68 18.80
C TYR A 8 24.99 -20.45 19.20
N PRO A 9 24.02 -19.81 19.90
CA PRO A 9 22.84 -20.50 20.39
C PRO A 9 21.79 -20.60 19.26
N GLU A 10 21.94 -21.58 18.38
CA GLU A 10 21.12 -21.78 17.17
C GLU A 10 19.64 -22.20 17.42
N ARG A 11 19.16 -22.12 18.67
CA ARG A 11 17.82 -22.59 19.07
C ARG A 11 16.98 -21.54 19.81
N LYS A 12 17.38 -20.26 19.79
CA LYS A 12 16.68 -19.24 20.61
C LYS A 12 15.41 -18.74 19.96
N PHE A 13 15.40 -18.50 18.65
CA PHE A 13 14.32 -17.73 18.04
C PHE A 13 13.10 -18.59 17.70
N ILE A 14 13.29 -19.82 17.19
CA ILE A 14 12.20 -20.78 17.01
C ILE A 14 11.46 -21.03 18.34
N ASN A 15 12.20 -21.31 19.41
CA ASN A 15 11.61 -21.56 20.72
C ASN A 15 10.91 -20.31 21.24
N LEU A 16 11.53 -19.13 21.13
CA LEU A 16 10.91 -17.86 21.52
C LEU A 16 9.58 -17.59 20.80
N ILE A 17 9.43 -17.95 19.52
CA ILE A 17 8.14 -17.85 18.81
C ILE A 17 7.12 -18.86 19.37
N ARG A 18 7.55 -20.09 19.68
CA ARG A 18 6.68 -21.12 20.27
C ARG A 18 6.22 -20.73 21.66
N ASP A 19 7.13 -20.27 22.51
CA ASP A 19 6.87 -19.81 23.87
C ASP A 19 5.87 -18.64 23.84
N LYS A 20 6.05 -17.67 22.94
CA LYS A 20 5.07 -16.59 22.70
C LYS A 20 3.69 -17.13 22.34
N CYS A 21 3.60 -18.08 21.42
CA CYS A 21 2.33 -18.66 20.98
C CYS A 21 1.67 -19.56 22.04
N ALA A 22 2.46 -20.20 22.91
CA ALA A 22 1.99 -20.98 24.04
C ALA A 22 1.56 -20.13 25.24
N GLY A 23 1.82 -18.81 25.21
CA GLY A 23 1.58 -17.91 26.34
C GLY A 23 2.61 -18.05 27.47
N GLU A 24 3.74 -18.69 27.18
CA GLU A 24 4.85 -18.85 28.13
C GLU A 24 5.69 -17.56 28.21
N ARG A 25 6.55 -17.46 29.24
CA ARG A 25 7.44 -16.31 29.38
C ARG A 25 8.51 -16.37 28.29
N TYR A 26 8.58 -15.33 27.47
CA TYR A 26 9.57 -15.19 26.40
C TYR A 26 10.27 -13.84 26.45
N ASP A 27 11.39 -13.72 25.74
CA ASP A 27 12.14 -12.47 25.59
C ASP A 27 11.46 -11.58 24.55
N VAL A 28 10.57 -10.70 25.03
CA VAL A 28 9.79 -9.76 24.21
C VAL A 28 10.70 -8.83 23.42
N GLU A 29 11.78 -8.35 24.03
CA GLU A 29 12.69 -7.40 23.40
C GLU A 29 13.45 -8.05 22.25
N LEU A 30 13.96 -9.28 22.46
CA LEU A 30 14.60 -10.05 21.40
C LEU A 30 13.63 -10.37 20.25
N TYR A 31 12.37 -10.69 20.56
CA TYR A 31 11.32 -10.91 19.56
C TYR A 31 11.10 -9.67 18.68
N VAL A 32 10.77 -8.54 19.30
CA VAL A 32 10.46 -7.29 18.61
C VAL A 32 11.65 -6.80 17.80
N ASN A 33 12.83 -6.72 18.41
CA ASN A 33 14.04 -6.25 17.74
C ASN A 33 14.43 -7.12 16.53
N THR A 34 14.20 -8.42 16.60
CA THR A 34 14.50 -9.33 15.49
C THR A 34 13.52 -9.14 14.35
N MET A 35 12.21 -9.05 14.64
CA MET A 35 11.18 -8.80 13.62
C MET A 35 11.39 -7.46 12.94
N ASP A 36 11.60 -6.39 13.71
CA ASP A 36 11.87 -5.04 13.20
C ASP A 36 13.10 -4.99 12.30
N LYS A 37 14.20 -5.65 12.69
CA LYS A 37 15.42 -5.72 11.86
C LYS A 37 15.14 -6.36 10.51
N ILE A 38 14.33 -7.42 10.47
CA ILE A 38 13.98 -8.09 9.21
C ILE A 38 13.06 -7.19 8.37
N MET A 39 12.03 -6.56 8.97
CA MET A 39 11.14 -5.64 8.27
C MET A 39 11.92 -4.46 7.66
N LYS A 40 12.74 -3.77 8.46
CA LYS A 40 13.58 -2.65 8.01
C LYS A 40 14.51 -3.06 6.88
N LYS A 41 15.07 -4.27 6.92
CA LYS A 41 15.90 -4.82 5.84
C LYS A 41 15.09 -5.07 4.56
N VAL A 42 13.92 -5.68 4.67
CA VAL A 42 13.01 -5.90 3.53
C VAL A 42 12.61 -4.57 2.89
N TYR A 43 12.25 -3.58 3.71
CA TYR A 43 11.89 -2.24 3.22
C TYR A 43 13.08 -1.53 2.57
N ARG A 44 14.29 -1.63 3.13
CA ARG A 44 15.49 -1.07 2.49
C ARG A 44 15.77 -1.72 1.12
N ASP A 45 15.65 -3.04 1.05
CA ASP A 45 15.97 -3.81 -0.16
C ASP A 45 14.93 -3.61 -1.28
N LEU A 46 13.65 -3.47 -0.91
CA LEU A 46 12.52 -3.50 -1.85
C LEU A 46 11.58 -2.28 -1.73
N GLY A 47 11.39 -1.77 -0.52
CA GLY A 47 10.51 -0.63 -0.18
C GLY A 47 10.84 0.65 -0.93
N GLN A 48 12.12 0.93 -1.23
CA GLN A 48 12.51 2.11 -2.02
C GLN A 48 11.90 2.16 -3.42
N VAL A 49 11.55 1.01 -4.01
CA VAL A 49 10.85 0.94 -5.31
C VAL A 49 9.39 1.39 -5.18
N TYR A 50 8.81 1.26 -3.98
CA TYR A 50 7.40 1.54 -3.67
C TYR A 50 7.20 2.91 -3.01
N ALA A 51 8.19 3.39 -2.24
CA ALA A 51 8.17 4.64 -1.49
C ALA A 51 7.99 5.87 -2.38
N GLY A 52 8.67 5.90 -3.54
CA GLY A 52 8.61 7.03 -4.46
C GLY A 52 7.31 7.13 -5.28
N PHE A 53 6.38 6.18 -5.12
CA PHE A 53 5.20 6.08 -6.00
C PHE A 53 3.86 5.94 -5.28
N MET A 54 3.83 5.47 -4.03
CA MET A 54 2.56 5.00 -3.41
C MET A 54 2.38 5.39 -1.93
N GLY A 55 3.12 6.38 -1.41
CA GLY A 55 2.99 6.81 0.00
C GLY A 55 3.29 5.69 1.03
N LEU A 56 3.93 4.60 0.59
CA LEU A 56 4.28 3.48 1.45
C LEU A 56 5.62 3.75 2.13
N ASP A 57 5.60 4.63 3.13
CA ASP A 57 6.75 4.86 4.00
C ASP A 57 7.08 3.61 4.86
N ILE A 58 8.22 3.67 5.54
CA ILE A 58 8.72 2.55 6.34
C ILE A 58 7.82 2.22 7.53
N ASP A 59 7.22 3.22 8.14
CA ASP A 59 6.38 3.09 9.34
C ASP A 59 5.03 2.48 8.95
N THR A 60 4.44 2.93 7.84
CA THR A 60 3.24 2.34 7.24
C THR A 60 3.45 0.85 6.89
N PHE A 61 4.62 0.49 6.34
CA PHE A 61 4.94 -0.91 6.06
C PHE A 61 5.14 -1.73 7.34
N MET A 62 5.88 -1.21 8.31
CA MET A 62 6.12 -1.90 9.58
C MET A 62 4.83 -2.13 10.37
N ASN A 63 3.96 -1.12 10.46
CA ASN A 63 2.65 -1.23 11.10
C ASN A 63 1.77 -2.28 10.43
N TYR A 64 1.79 -2.34 9.10
CA TYR A 64 1.08 -3.39 8.35
C TYR A 64 1.63 -4.79 8.65
N CYS A 65 2.95 -4.96 8.71
CA CYS A 65 3.57 -6.23 9.08
C CYS A 65 3.21 -6.65 10.51
N TRP A 66 3.25 -5.72 11.47
CA TRP A 66 2.88 -5.98 12.85
C TRP A 66 1.42 -6.38 13.00
N SER A 67 0.50 -5.67 12.34
CA SER A 67 -0.92 -6.05 12.33
C SER A 67 -1.14 -7.44 11.72
N LYS A 68 -0.42 -7.79 10.64
CA LYS A 68 -0.50 -9.14 10.08
C LYS A 68 0.09 -10.22 11.00
N LEU A 69 1.18 -9.92 11.70
CA LEU A 69 1.82 -10.83 12.66
C LEU A 69 0.92 -11.15 13.84
N GLU A 70 0.41 -10.11 14.49
CA GLU A 70 -0.32 -10.22 15.76
C GLU A 70 -1.83 -10.39 15.51
N ASP A 71 -2.48 -9.43 14.85
CA ASP A 71 -3.94 -9.39 14.69
C ASP A 71 -4.45 -10.51 13.76
N ASN A 72 -3.72 -10.78 12.67
CA ASN A 72 -4.08 -11.85 11.72
C ASN A 72 -3.44 -13.20 12.08
N LYS A 73 -2.87 -13.33 13.28
CA LYS A 73 -2.31 -14.58 13.82
C LYS A 73 -1.26 -15.23 12.93
N LEU A 74 -0.54 -14.47 12.12
CA LEU A 74 0.52 -15.01 11.27
C LEU A 74 1.69 -15.55 12.10
N VAL A 75 1.90 -15.04 13.32
CA VAL A 75 2.88 -15.60 14.27
C VAL A 75 2.58 -17.05 14.66
N PHE A 76 1.30 -17.43 14.78
CA PHE A 76 0.90 -18.81 15.06
C PHE A 76 1.22 -19.73 13.88
N LYS A 77 1.01 -19.25 12.65
CA LYS A 77 1.42 -19.99 11.44
C LYS A 77 2.92 -20.19 11.37
N LEU A 78 3.72 -19.26 11.91
CA LEU A 78 5.17 -19.43 12.01
C LEU A 78 5.55 -20.46 13.08
N ALA A 79 4.81 -20.52 14.20
CA ALA A 79 5.04 -21.49 15.27
C ALA A 79 4.70 -22.94 14.84
N ASP A 80 3.63 -23.11 14.04
CA ASP A 80 3.13 -24.40 13.56
C ASP A 80 4.05 -25.05 12.51
N VAL A 81 4.91 -24.28 11.85
CA VAL A 81 5.80 -24.77 10.81
C VAL A 81 7.08 -25.31 11.44
N SER A 82 7.47 -26.52 11.03
CA SER A 82 8.73 -27.14 11.45
C SER A 82 9.90 -26.59 10.65
N PHE A 83 10.84 -25.93 11.33
CA PHE A 83 12.08 -25.43 10.75
C PHE A 83 13.29 -26.21 11.25
N GLN A 84 14.28 -26.43 10.38
CA GLN A 84 15.52 -27.13 10.72
C GLN A 84 16.38 -26.33 11.72
N ASN A 85 16.40 -25.00 11.60
CA ASN A 85 17.15 -24.09 12.45
C ASN A 85 16.63 -22.64 12.32
N ASP A 86 17.10 -21.74 13.20
CA ASP A 86 16.71 -20.33 13.20
C ASP A 86 17.02 -19.63 11.86
N THR A 87 18.06 -20.03 11.13
CA THR A 87 18.36 -19.46 9.81
C THR A 87 17.24 -19.73 8.80
N HIS A 88 16.66 -20.93 8.81
CA HIS A 88 15.55 -21.28 7.94
C HIS A 88 14.29 -20.51 8.32
N LEU A 89 14.00 -20.38 9.62
CA LEU A 89 12.91 -19.56 10.13
C LEU A 89 13.07 -18.09 9.70
N LEU A 90 14.23 -17.48 9.91
CA LEU A 90 14.48 -16.07 9.59
C LEU A 90 14.38 -15.81 8.07
N ARG A 91 14.84 -16.74 7.23
CA ARG A 91 14.64 -16.66 5.77
C ARG A 91 13.16 -16.74 5.41
N TYR A 92 12.40 -17.60 6.08
CA TYR A 92 10.96 -17.72 5.86
C TYR A 92 10.23 -16.46 6.29
N ILE A 93 10.50 -15.92 7.48
CA ILE A 93 9.95 -14.64 7.98
C ILE A 93 10.26 -13.50 7.02
N ARG A 94 11.52 -13.40 6.55
CA ARG A 94 11.88 -12.41 5.52
C ARG A 94 11.00 -12.57 4.29
N LYS A 95 10.77 -13.80 3.83
CA LYS A 95 9.94 -14.05 2.66
C LYS A 95 8.48 -13.67 2.87
N VAL A 96 7.96 -13.91 4.08
CA VAL A 96 6.64 -13.48 4.50
C VAL A 96 6.53 -11.95 4.40
N PHE A 97 7.47 -11.20 4.96
CA PHE A 97 7.47 -9.73 4.87
C PHE A 97 7.66 -9.21 3.45
N GLU A 98 8.50 -9.86 2.62
CA GLU A 98 8.58 -9.52 1.19
C GLU A 98 7.22 -9.67 0.49
N ASN A 99 6.46 -10.71 0.84
CA ASN A 99 5.14 -10.94 0.26
C ASN A 99 4.12 -9.93 0.79
N LEU A 100 4.16 -9.58 2.08
CA LEU A 100 3.30 -8.53 2.65
C LEU A 100 3.59 -7.16 2.03
N LEU A 101 4.86 -6.81 1.81
CA LEU A 101 5.24 -5.58 1.11
C LEU A 101 4.64 -5.54 -0.29
N ARG A 102 4.69 -6.66 -1.01
CA ARG A 102 4.12 -6.79 -2.36
C ARG A 102 2.60 -6.79 -2.37
N GLU A 103 1.95 -7.41 -1.40
CA GLU A 103 0.49 -7.38 -1.22
C GLU A 103 0.04 -5.94 -1.00
N ARG A 104 0.71 -5.24 -0.09
CA ARG A 104 0.41 -3.84 0.21
C ARG A 104 0.62 -2.96 -1.02
N ALA A 105 1.73 -3.12 -1.73
CA ALA A 105 1.99 -2.43 -2.99
C ALA A 105 0.97 -2.78 -4.11
N GLY A 106 0.55 -4.04 -4.19
CA GLY A 106 -0.45 -4.50 -5.17
C GLY A 106 -1.86 -3.94 -4.91
N GLY A 107 -2.16 -3.55 -3.67
CA GLY A 107 -3.39 -2.82 -3.33
C GLY A 107 -3.42 -1.37 -3.83
N PHE A 108 -2.25 -0.75 -4.04
CA PHE A 108 -2.15 0.64 -4.52
C PHE A 108 -2.11 0.77 -6.05
N SER A 109 -1.72 -0.29 -6.78
CA SER A 109 -1.71 -0.28 -8.25
C SER A 109 -2.23 -1.61 -8.80
N PRO A 110 -3.53 -1.67 -9.16
CA PRO A 110 -4.08 -2.80 -9.89
C PRO A 110 -3.24 -3.09 -11.15
N GLY A 111 -2.81 -4.34 -11.32
CA GLY A 111 -1.99 -4.72 -12.47
C GLY A 111 -0.47 -4.54 -12.30
N PHE A 112 0.04 -4.01 -11.17
CA PHE A 112 1.49 -3.90 -10.88
C PHE A 112 2.24 -5.21 -11.19
N ARG A 113 1.75 -6.32 -10.65
CA ARG A 113 2.37 -7.64 -10.82
C ARG A 113 2.31 -8.12 -12.27
N ALA A 114 1.24 -7.78 -12.98
CA ALA A 114 1.10 -8.12 -14.40
C ALA A 114 2.10 -7.32 -15.24
N ARG A 115 2.25 -6.01 -14.98
CA ARG A 115 3.21 -5.13 -15.67
C ARG A 115 4.66 -5.50 -15.38
N GLN A 116 5.00 -5.83 -14.12
CA GLN A 116 6.34 -6.31 -13.78
C GLN A 116 6.69 -7.62 -14.50
N LYS A 117 5.77 -8.61 -14.49
CA LYS A 117 5.96 -9.87 -15.21
C LYS A 117 6.10 -9.66 -16.71
N GLN A 118 5.29 -8.76 -17.26
CA GLN A 118 5.34 -8.42 -18.68
C GLN A 118 6.68 -7.77 -19.04
N MET A 119 7.14 -6.78 -18.27
CA MET A 119 8.46 -6.16 -18.42
C MET A 119 9.58 -7.21 -18.43
N GLU A 120 9.58 -8.13 -17.46
CA GLU A 120 10.57 -9.20 -17.41
C GLU A 120 10.51 -10.11 -18.64
N ARG A 121 9.31 -10.49 -19.07
CA ARG A 121 9.08 -11.36 -20.23
C ARG A 121 9.62 -10.74 -21.52
N VAL A 122 9.36 -9.44 -21.76
CA VAL A 122 9.77 -8.76 -23.00
C VAL A 122 11.24 -8.33 -22.99
N LEU A 123 11.81 -7.97 -21.84
CA LEU A 123 13.22 -7.59 -21.75
C LEU A 123 14.16 -8.79 -21.81
N LYS A 124 13.72 -9.98 -21.38
CA LYS A 124 14.53 -11.20 -21.37
C LYS A 124 15.17 -11.53 -22.73
N PRO A 125 14.44 -11.56 -23.86
CA PRO A 125 15.05 -11.79 -25.18
C PRO A 125 15.91 -10.61 -25.68
N LEU A 126 15.66 -9.38 -25.22
CA LEU A 126 16.33 -8.16 -25.71
C LEU A 126 17.65 -7.85 -24.97
N CYS A 127 17.84 -8.44 -23.79
CA CYS A 127 18.93 -8.11 -22.88
C CYS A 127 19.83 -9.31 -22.53
N LEU A 128 21.07 -8.99 -22.14
CA LEU A 128 22.05 -9.95 -21.68
C LEU A 128 21.65 -10.57 -20.33
N GLN A 129 21.33 -11.86 -20.35
CA GLN A 129 20.94 -12.61 -19.16
C GLN A 129 22.04 -12.67 -18.10
N SER A 130 23.31 -12.66 -18.53
CA SER A 130 24.48 -12.62 -17.63
C SER A 130 24.48 -11.34 -16.79
N CYS A 131 24.17 -10.17 -17.37
CA CYS A 131 24.04 -8.92 -16.64
C CYS A 131 22.90 -8.98 -15.62
N ARG A 132 21.74 -9.53 -16.00
CA ARG A 132 20.61 -9.65 -15.07
C ARG A 132 20.97 -10.49 -13.85
N ARG A 133 21.70 -11.59 -14.05
CA ARG A 133 22.11 -12.53 -12.99
C ARG A 133 23.23 -11.98 -12.09
N LEU A 134 24.24 -11.32 -12.68
CA LEU A 134 25.45 -10.92 -11.95
C LEU A 134 25.34 -9.52 -11.35
N CYS A 135 24.82 -8.55 -12.09
CA CYS A 135 24.74 -7.16 -11.65
C CYS A 135 23.31 -6.66 -11.41
N GLY A 136 22.29 -7.51 -11.61
CA GLY A 136 20.89 -7.12 -11.40
C GLY A 136 20.38 -6.08 -12.41
N CYS A 137 21.07 -5.91 -13.54
CA CYS A 137 20.76 -4.88 -14.54
C CYS A 137 20.23 -5.48 -15.84
N TRP A 138 19.45 -4.67 -16.56
CA TRP A 138 19.07 -4.92 -17.95
C TRP A 138 20.07 -4.20 -18.84
N LYS A 139 20.84 -4.96 -19.62
CA LYS A 139 21.77 -4.43 -20.63
C LYS A 139 21.37 -4.98 -21.99
N LEU A 140 21.16 -4.11 -22.97
CA LEU A 140 20.76 -4.52 -24.32
C LEU A 140 21.81 -5.44 -24.95
N ASN A 141 21.36 -6.45 -25.68
CA ASN A 141 22.24 -7.35 -26.44
C ASN A 141 23.11 -6.58 -27.45
N GLU A 142 22.54 -5.54 -28.05
CA GLU A 142 23.19 -4.68 -29.04
C GLU A 142 24.36 -3.87 -28.45
N SER A 143 24.29 -3.55 -27.16
CA SER A 143 25.35 -2.84 -26.43
C SER A 143 26.36 -3.78 -25.78
N ARG A 144 26.41 -5.08 -26.15
CA ARG A 144 27.24 -6.10 -25.47
C ARG A 144 28.71 -5.70 -25.37
N SER A 145 29.29 -5.19 -26.45
CA SER A 145 30.70 -4.77 -26.56
C SER A 145 30.99 -3.41 -25.92
N GLN A 146 29.97 -2.61 -25.61
CA GLN A 146 30.15 -1.27 -25.04
C GLN A 146 30.32 -1.34 -23.52
N ILE A 147 31.21 -0.51 -22.98
CA ILE A 147 31.31 -0.29 -21.53
C ILE A 147 30.17 0.66 -21.15
N CYS A 148 29.13 0.11 -20.53
CA CYS A 148 27.96 0.87 -20.09
C CYS A 148 27.94 0.92 -18.56
N SER A 149 27.52 2.05 -18.00
CA SER A 149 27.09 2.14 -16.61
C SER A 149 25.57 2.15 -16.56
N PRO A 150 24.94 1.57 -15.52
CA PRO A 150 23.49 1.63 -15.39
C PRO A 150 23.04 3.09 -15.18
N ALA A 151 22.10 3.54 -16.01
CA ALA A 151 21.51 4.87 -15.93
C ALA A 151 20.84 5.12 -14.57
N SER A 152 20.83 6.38 -14.13
CA SER A 152 20.07 6.79 -12.94
C SER A 152 18.56 6.77 -13.22
N LEU A 153 17.77 6.71 -12.15
CA LEU A 153 16.31 6.79 -12.24
C LEU A 153 15.85 8.09 -12.90
N GLU A 154 16.52 9.24 -12.69
CA GLU A 154 16.12 10.49 -13.33
C GLU A 154 16.30 10.44 -14.84
N LYS A 155 17.43 9.92 -15.34
CA LYS A 155 17.68 9.77 -16.78
C LYS A 155 16.66 8.85 -17.43
N LEU A 156 16.29 7.78 -16.74
CA LEU A 156 15.23 6.87 -17.15
C LEU A 156 13.86 7.55 -17.23
N ASN A 157 13.49 8.33 -16.21
CA ASN A 157 12.23 9.09 -16.20
C ASN A 157 12.20 10.16 -17.30
N GLN A 158 13.33 10.82 -17.56
CA GLN A 158 13.46 11.80 -18.63
C GLN A 158 13.26 11.14 -20.00
N ALA A 159 13.92 10.01 -20.27
CA ALA A 159 13.72 9.26 -21.50
C ALA A 159 12.27 8.74 -21.65
N ALA A 160 11.69 8.24 -20.56
CA ALA A 160 10.31 7.76 -20.54
C ALA A 160 9.27 8.87 -20.73
N SER A 161 9.64 10.14 -20.51
CA SER A 161 8.77 11.31 -20.72
C SER A 161 8.72 11.78 -22.17
N THR A 162 9.76 11.51 -22.95
CA THR A 162 9.88 11.92 -24.36
C THR A 162 9.44 10.82 -25.32
N ILE A 163 9.48 9.56 -24.88
CA ILE A 163 9.05 8.40 -25.68
C ILE A 163 7.55 8.14 -25.43
N PRO A 164 6.72 8.06 -26.49
CA PRO A 164 5.29 7.77 -26.35
C PRO A 164 5.05 6.44 -25.62
N ALA A 165 4.25 6.48 -24.56
CA ALA A 165 3.83 5.30 -23.84
C ALA A 165 2.84 4.46 -24.69
N PRO A 166 2.96 3.12 -24.73
CA PRO A 166 2.00 2.27 -25.41
C PRO A 166 0.63 2.38 -24.76
N GLN A 167 -0.43 2.53 -25.57
CA GLN A 167 -1.78 2.71 -25.05
C GLN A 167 -2.37 1.38 -24.54
N PRO A 168 -2.94 1.36 -23.33
CA PRO A 168 -3.66 0.19 -22.83
C PRO A 168 -4.91 -0.08 -23.69
N GLN A 169 -5.07 -1.32 -24.14
CA GLN A 169 -6.28 -1.76 -24.83
C GLN A 169 -7.26 -2.30 -23.80
N ILE A 170 -8.47 -1.74 -23.77
CA ILE A 170 -9.59 -2.28 -23.00
C ILE A 170 -9.93 -3.64 -23.60
N PRO A 171 -9.82 -4.75 -22.85
CA PRO A 171 -10.18 -6.05 -23.38
C PRO A 171 -11.67 -6.08 -23.73
N LYS A 172 -12.01 -6.65 -24.89
CA LYS A 172 -13.41 -6.78 -25.36
C LYS A 172 -14.26 -7.73 -24.51
N ASN A 173 -13.66 -8.45 -23.57
CA ASN A 173 -14.33 -9.41 -22.70
C ASN A 173 -14.67 -8.77 -21.35
N PRO A 174 -15.94 -8.85 -20.90
CA PRO A 174 -16.39 -8.25 -19.64
C PRO A 174 -15.73 -8.84 -18.38
N ASP A 175 -15.18 -10.06 -18.47
CA ASP A 175 -14.49 -10.72 -17.34
C ASP A 175 -12.99 -10.38 -17.23
N ALA A 176 -12.40 -9.70 -18.22
CA ALA A 176 -10.99 -9.38 -18.23
C ALA A 176 -10.73 -8.07 -17.46
N ARG A 177 -10.44 -8.21 -16.16
CA ARG A 177 -10.41 -7.10 -15.19
C ARG A 177 -9.31 -6.03 -15.33
N VAL A 178 -8.49 -5.99 -16.39
CA VAL A 178 -7.42 -4.97 -16.51
C VAL A 178 -7.11 -4.61 -17.98
N PRO A 179 -6.93 -3.32 -18.33
CA PRO A 179 -6.39 -2.90 -19.62
C PRO A 179 -5.06 -3.62 -19.96
N SER A 180 -4.92 -4.11 -21.19
CA SER A 180 -3.75 -4.89 -21.61
C SER A 180 -2.89 -4.13 -22.61
N ILE A 181 -1.56 -4.20 -22.47
CA ILE A 181 -0.60 -3.70 -23.46
C ILE A 181 -0.05 -4.93 -24.19
N LYS A 182 0.14 -4.85 -25.51
CA LYS A 182 0.76 -5.96 -26.26
C LYS A 182 2.25 -6.08 -25.93
N ASP A 183 2.76 -7.31 -25.93
CA ASP A 183 4.17 -7.57 -25.63
C ASP A 183 5.13 -6.93 -26.63
N SER A 184 4.73 -6.83 -27.91
CA SER A 184 5.48 -6.08 -28.94
C SER A 184 5.68 -4.63 -28.53
N ASP A 185 4.58 -3.96 -28.20
CA ASP A 185 4.54 -2.51 -27.96
C ASP A 185 5.29 -2.18 -26.66
N MET A 186 5.11 -3.01 -25.62
CA MET A 186 5.88 -2.92 -24.38
C MET A 186 7.38 -3.16 -24.62
N GLY A 187 7.71 -4.15 -25.46
CA GLY A 187 9.09 -4.47 -25.80
C GLY A 187 9.80 -3.33 -26.53
N GLU A 188 9.15 -2.74 -27.54
CA GLU A 188 9.65 -1.59 -28.29
C GLU A 188 9.82 -0.36 -27.41
N TYR A 189 8.83 -0.07 -26.56
CA TYR A 189 8.90 1.04 -25.61
C TYR A 189 10.10 0.92 -24.66
N LEU A 190 10.25 -0.23 -23.99
CA LEU A 190 11.34 -0.45 -23.02
C LEU A 190 12.71 -0.50 -23.70
N LYS A 191 12.79 -1.05 -24.91
CA LYS A 191 14.01 -1.01 -25.73
C LYS A 191 14.39 0.43 -26.05
N SER A 192 13.43 1.25 -26.46
CA SER A 192 13.64 2.66 -26.80
C SER A 192 14.14 3.48 -25.60
N ILE A 193 13.56 3.25 -24.40
CA ILE A 193 14.05 3.86 -23.16
C ILE A 193 15.50 3.46 -22.90
N LEU A 194 15.81 2.15 -22.95
CA LEU A 194 17.16 1.66 -22.69
C LEU A 194 18.17 2.23 -23.68
N LEU A 195 17.83 2.31 -24.97
CA LEU A 195 18.68 2.94 -25.98
C LEU A 195 18.95 4.42 -25.66
N ALA A 196 17.91 5.17 -25.30
CA ALA A 196 18.02 6.59 -24.97
C ALA A 196 18.92 6.87 -23.75
N VAL A 197 19.05 5.92 -22.82
CA VAL A 197 19.88 6.08 -21.62
C VAL A 197 21.25 5.40 -21.68
N GLY A 198 21.68 4.94 -22.86
CA GLY A 198 23.01 4.34 -23.06
C GLY A 198 23.07 2.81 -22.90
N GLY A 199 21.92 2.14 -23.02
CA GLY A 199 21.80 0.69 -23.20
C GLY A 199 21.78 -0.14 -21.91
N MET A 200 21.80 0.49 -20.72
CA MET A 200 21.83 -0.23 -19.44
C MET A 200 21.07 0.48 -18.32
N ALA A 201 20.28 -0.28 -17.56
CA ALA A 201 19.57 0.21 -16.37
C ALA A 201 19.46 -0.87 -15.28
N ARG A 202 19.32 -0.46 -14.01
CA ARG A 202 19.06 -1.42 -12.94
C ARG A 202 17.62 -1.93 -13.04
N HIS A 203 17.41 -3.19 -12.67
CA HIS A 203 16.07 -3.78 -12.69
C HIS A 203 15.06 -2.97 -11.86
N LYS A 204 15.46 -2.54 -10.65
CA LYS A 204 14.60 -1.77 -9.75
C LYS A 204 14.13 -0.44 -10.36
N ASP A 205 14.99 0.23 -11.11
CA ASP A 205 14.72 1.54 -11.70
C ASP A 205 13.80 1.38 -12.93
N MET A 206 14.00 0.32 -13.73
CA MET A 206 13.08 -0.03 -14.82
C MET A 206 11.67 -0.39 -14.31
N VAL A 207 11.57 -1.13 -13.20
CA VAL A 207 10.28 -1.41 -12.56
C VAL A 207 9.59 -0.10 -12.14
N SER A 208 10.34 0.82 -11.54
CA SER A 208 9.81 2.14 -11.14
C SER A 208 9.25 2.91 -12.34
N VAL A 209 9.95 2.96 -13.47
CA VAL A 209 9.46 3.63 -14.70
C VAL A 209 8.18 2.98 -15.22
N VAL A 210 8.17 1.66 -15.40
CA VAL A 210 7.01 0.92 -15.94
C VAL A 210 5.78 1.16 -15.09
N VAL A 211 5.94 1.14 -13.77
CA VAL A 211 4.85 1.38 -12.84
C VAL A 211 4.39 2.84 -12.93
N SER A 212 5.33 3.78 -13.07
CA SER A 212 5.00 5.19 -13.13
C SER A 212 4.27 5.64 -14.39
N LYS A 213 4.53 4.99 -15.52
CA LYS A 213 4.03 5.41 -16.83
C LYS A 213 2.92 4.50 -17.36
N LEU A 214 2.88 3.23 -16.97
CA LEU A 214 2.08 2.19 -17.64
C LEU A 214 1.26 1.30 -16.71
N ALA A 215 1.51 1.32 -15.41
CA ALA A 215 0.48 0.87 -14.50
C ALA A 215 -0.61 1.95 -14.51
N ASP A 216 -1.88 1.54 -14.45
CA ASP A 216 -2.93 2.51 -14.19
C ASP A 216 -2.46 3.33 -12.99
N PRO A 217 -2.48 4.68 -13.09
CA PRO A 217 -2.11 5.48 -11.95
C PRO A 217 -2.90 4.90 -10.77
N PRO A 218 -2.32 4.78 -9.56
CA PRO A 218 -3.16 4.65 -8.38
C PRO A 218 -4.28 5.64 -8.61
N LEU A 219 -5.54 5.22 -8.47
CA LEU A 219 -6.65 6.17 -8.36
C LEU A 219 -6.11 7.22 -7.41
N ARG A 220 -5.71 8.37 -7.96
CA ARG A 220 -5.36 9.51 -7.16
C ARG A 220 -6.74 9.86 -6.65
N ILE A 221 -7.06 9.30 -5.48
CA ILE A 221 -7.72 10.10 -4.47
C ILE A 221 -6.78 11.29 -4.40
N SER A 222 -7.09 12.33 -5.18
CA SER A 222 -6.46 13.61 -4.97
C SER A 222 -6.60 13.81 -3.48
N GLU A 223 -5.47 13.85 -2.77
CA GLU A 223 -5.49 14.44 -1.45
C GLU A 223 -6.27 15.74 -1.65
N MET A 224 -7.40 15.86 -0.94
CA MET A 224 -8.02 17.17 -0.80
C MET A 224 -6.89 18.13 -0.46
N PRO A 225 -6.89 19.35 -1.02
CA PRO A 225 -5.91 20.35 -0.63
C PRO A 225 -5.82 20.32 0.88
N GLU A 226 -4.62 20.06 1.41
CA GLU A 226 -4.36 20.35 2.81
C GLU A 226 -4.48 21.87 2.91
N ASP A 227 -5.69 22.35 3.19
CA ASP A 227 -5.88 23.71 3.64
C ASP A 227 -5.16 23.80 4.99
N GLN A 228 -3.94 24.31 4.91
CA GLN A 228 -3.38 25.14 5.95
C GLN A 228 -4.36 26.27 6.21
N ALA A 229 -5.17 26.12 7.25
CA ALA A 229 -5.55 27.21 8.12
C ALA A 229 -6.30 26.62 9.32
N ASP A 230 -5.81 26.95 10.50
CA ASP A 230 -6.71 27.31 11.58
C ASP A 230 -7.78 28.25 11.00
N ALA A 231 -9.01 27.77 10.86
CA ALA A 231 -10.14 28.62 10.50
C ALA A 231 -11.29 28.28 11.43
N ASP A 232 -11.62 29.27 12.25
CA ASP A 232 -12.77 29.34 13.14
C ASP A 232 -14.05 28.83 12.47
N PRO A 233 -14.95 28.18 13.23
CA PRO A 233 -16.28 27.86 12.75
C PRO A 233 -17.09 29.16 12.72
N ALA A 234 -17.12 29.86 11.59
CA ALA A 234 -18.02 30.98 11.40
C ALA A 234 -18.51 31.13 9.95
N PHE A 235 -19.83 31.34 9.85
CA PHE A 235 -20.66 31.72 8.69
C PHE A 235 -21.07 30.56 7.79
N SER A 236 -22.34 30.12 7.74
CA SER A 236 -23.62 30.83 7.51
C SER A 236 -23.73 31.46 6.12
N GLU A 237 -23.84 30.61 5.10
CA GLU A 237 -24.67 30.90 3.92
C GLU A 237 -25.79 29.87 3.91
N GLU A 238 -27.04 30.34 3.93
CA GLU A 238 -28.24 29.50 3.87
C GLU A 238 -28.26 28.75 2.53
N LEU A 239 -27.69 27.53 2.53
CA LEU A 239 -27.98 26.55 1.50
C LEU A 239 -29.48 26.25 1.55
N LEU A 240 -30.18 26.43 0.42
CA LEU A 240 -31.59 26.04 0.28
C LEU A 240 -31.68 24.51 0.33
N LEU A 241 -31.78 23.95 1.54
CA LEU A 241 -31.98 22.52 1.79
C LEU A 241 -33.34 22.10 1.18
N SER A 242 -33.28 21.36 0.07
CA SER A 242 -34.48 20.69 -0.47
C SER A 242 -34.85 19.46 0.39
N PRO A 243 -36.13 19.03 0.42
CA PRO A 243 -36.56 17.81 1.12
C PRO A 243 -35.80 16.54 0.71
N ASP A 244 -35.17 16.54 -0.47
CA ASP A 244 -34.38 15.41 -0.95
C ASP A 244 -33.07 15.26 -0.14
N HIS A 245 -32.48 16.35 0.36
CA HIS A 245 -31.28 16.29 1.21
C HIS A 245 -31.57 15.65 2.57
N ASP A 246 -32.73 15.93 3.15
CA ASP A 246 -33.19 15.27 4.38
C ASP A 246 -33.41 13.77 4.16
N ALA A 247 -34.00 13.39 3.02
CA ALA A 247 -34.21 11.98 2.67
C ALA A 247 -32.88 11.24 2.50
N MET A 248 -31.90 11.87 1.83
CA MET A 248 -30.57 11.31 1.62
C MET A 248 -29.77 11.18 2.93
N ALA A 249 -29.84 12.19 3.82
CA ALA A 249 -29.21 12.12 5.13
C ALA A 249 -29.79 10.98 6.00
N ARG A 250 -31.11 10.76 5.92
CA ARG A 250 -31.79 9.65 6.60
C ARG A 250 -31.40 8.29 6.02
N GLU A 251 -31.33 8.16 4.70
CA GLU A 251 -30.89 6.92 4.04
C GLU A 251 -29.45 6.55 4.44
N LEU A 252 -28.55 7.53 4.47
CA LEU A 252 -27.19 7.37 4.98
C LEU A 252 -27.19 6.92 6.44
N PHE A 253 -27.96 7.60 7.29
CA PHE A 253 -28.04 7.28 8.71
C PHE A 253 -28.55 5.85 8.96
N GLU A 254 -29.60 5.43 8.24
CA GLU A 254 -30.19 4.09 8.36
C GLU A 254 -29.24 2.98 7.88
N GLY A 255 -28.39 3.27 6.90
CA GLY A 255 -27.38 2.31 6.42
C GLY A 255 -26.10 2.24 7.26
N MET A 256 -25.91 3.15 8.23
CA MET A 256 -24.72 3.17 9.07
C MET A 256 -24.79 2.13 10.20
N SER A 257 -23.68 1.42 10.40
CA SER A 257 -23.49 0.59 11.60
C SER A 257 -23.26 1.46 12.85
N HIS A 258 -23.53 0.95 14.04
CA HIS A 258 -23.23 1.66 15.30
C HIS A 258 -21.76 2.12 15.40
N ASP A 259 -20.82 1.32 14.89
CA ASP A 259 -19.40 1.68 14.86
C ASP A 259 -19.13 2.89 13.94
N MET A 260 -19.88 3.04 12.85
CA MET A 260 -19.78 4.18 11.94
C MET A 260 -20.43 5.44 12.55
N ILE A 261 -21.56 5.26 13.24
CA ILE A 261 -22.24 6.34 13.98
C ILE A 261 -21.32 6.89 15.07
N ASP A 262 -20.67 6.00 15.84
CA ASP A 262 -19.71 6.40 16.88
C ASP A 262 -18.51 7.17 16.30
N ILE A 263 -17.97 6.69 15.17
CA ILE A 263 -16.88 7.36 14.49
C ILE A 263 -17.30 8.74 14.01
N HIS A 264 -18.45 8.86 13.35
CA HIS A 264 -18.95 10.14 12.88
C HIS A 264 -19.17 11.11 14.04
N TYR A 265 -19.82 10.66 15.11
CA TYR A 265 -20.05 11.46 16.30
C TYR A 265 -18.74 11.99 16.92
N TYR A 266 -17.80 11.10 17.25
CA TYR A 266 -16.58 11.53 17.94
C TYR A 266 -15.60 12.28 17.02
N ARG A 267 -15.41 11.82 15.78
CA ARG A 267 -14.39 12.39 14.88
C ARG A 267 -14.87 13.64 14.15
N ILE A 268 -16.14 13.67 13.75
CA ILE A 268 -16.71 14.73 12.91
C ILE A 268 -17.50 15.72 13.77
N ALA A 269 -18.53 15.26 14.49
CA ALA A 269 -19.39 16.16 15.25
C ALA A 269 -18.67 16.78 16.47
N ARG A 270 -17.83 16.00 17.17
CA ARG A 270 -17.09 16.46 18.36
C ARG A 270 -15.63 16.84 18.10
N GLY A 271 -15.13 16.62 16.87
CA GLY A 271 -13.76 16.98 16.47
C GLY A 271 -12.64 16.27 17.23
N TYR A 272 -12.91 15.13 17.87
CA TYR A 272 -11.88 14.41 18.65
C TYR A 272 -10.81 13.83 17.74
N SER A 273 -9.56 13.85 18.20
CA SER A 273 -8.46 13.11 17.58
C SER A 273 -8.66 11.60 17.70
N ILE A 274 -8.00 10.81 16.86
CA ILE A 274 -8.09 9.34 16.89
C ILE A 274 -7.74 8.75 18.28
N PRO A 275 -6.70 9.23 18.99
CA PRO A 275 -6.44 8.81 20.37
C PRO A 275 -7.56 9.17 21.36
N GLU A 276 -8.17 10.34 21.22
CA GLU A 276 -9.29 10.77 22.08
C GLU A 276 -10.55 9.96 21.81
N THR A 277 -10.85 9.70 20.53
CA THR A 277 -11.92 8.79 20.12
C THR A 277 -11.67 7.37 20.63
N ALA A 278 -10.43 6.89 20.59
CA ALA A 278 -10.07 5.57 21.11
C ALA A 278 -10.33 5.47 22.61
N LYS A 279 -10.00 6.53 23.36
CA LYS A 279 -10.30 6.64 24.78
C LYS A 279 -11.81 6.71 25.06
N ALA A 280 -12.54 7.55 24.31
CA ALA A 280 -13.99 7.73 24.47
C ALA A 280 -14.78 6.46 24.16
N MET A 281 -14.34 5.69 23.16
CA MET A 281 -14.99 4.44 22.74
C MET A 281 -14.46 3.20 23.51
N ASN A 282 -13.47 3.37 24.40
CA ASN A 282 -12.75 2.28 25.06
C ASN A 282 -12.24 1.22 24.06
N LYS A 283 -11.57 1.68 22.99
CA LYS A 283 -10.98 0.84 21.93
C LYS A 283 -9.50 1.19 21.73
N SER A 284 -8.77 0.34 21.00
CA SER A 284 -7.40 0.68 20.58
C SER A 284 -7.41 1.71 19.45
N VAL A 285 -6.34 2.50 19.36
CA VAL A 285 -6.13 3.49 18.28
C VAL A 285 -6.24 2.86 16.88
N GLY A 286 -5.65 1.66 16.70
CA GLY A 286 -5.76 0.93 15.44
C GLY A 286 -7.20 0.51 15.10
N THR A 287 -8.03 0.22 16.11
CA THR A 287 -9.45 -0.08 15.90
C THR A 287 -10.19 1.16 15.40
N ILE A 288 -9.88 2.35 15.93
CA ILE A 288 -10.49 3.60 15.48
C ILE A 288 -10.08 3.91 14.04
N HIS A 289 -8.80 3.74 13.68
CA HIS A 289 -8.34 3.89 12.29
C HIS A 289 -9.08 2.96 11.32
N ASN A 290 -9.28 1.69 11.70
CA ASN A 290 -9.98 0.73 10.84
C ASN A 290 -11.47 1.08 10.69
N ARG A 291 -12.13 1.50 11.78
CA ARG A 291 -13.54 1.91 11.75
C ARG A 291 -13.74 3.20 10.99
N GLU A 292 -12.83 4.16 11.13
CA GLU A 292 -12.80 5.40 10.32
C GLU A 292 -12.62 5.09 8.84
N LYS A 293 -11.78 4.10 8.50
CA LYS A 293 -11.64 3.65 7.12
C LYS A 293 -12.94 3.05 6.58
N SER A 294 -13.61 2.17 7.33
CA SER A 294 -14.89 1.58 6.92
C SER A 294 -15.98 2.63 6.76
N TYR A 295 -16.02 3.61 7.67
CA TYR A 295 -16.93 4.75 7.60
C TYR A 295 -16.68 5.60 6.34
N LYS A 296 -15.43 5.95 6.04
CA LYS A 296 -15.07 6.68 4.81
C LYS A 296 -15.44 5.90 3.55
N GLN A 297 -15.23 4.58 3.54
CA GLN A 297 -15.63 3.73 2.42
C GLN A 297 -17.15 3.70 2.21
N TYR A 298 -17.93 3.71 3.29
CA TYR A 298 -19.38 3.76 3.23
C TYR A 298 -19.87 5.08 2.59
N LEU A 299 -19.33 6.23 3.03
CA LEU A 299 -19.66 7.52 2.43
C LEU A 299 -19.26 7.60 0.95
N MET A 300 -18.08 7.07 0.59
CA MET A 300 -17.62 7.05 -0.79
C MET A 300 -18.56 6.21 -1.68
N ALA A 301 -18.99 5.05 -1.19
CA ALA A 301 -19.92 4.21 -1.94
C ALA A 301 -21.26 4.93 -2.19
N TYR A 302 -21.72 5.73 -1.22
CA TYR A 302 -22.96 6.48 -1.33
C TYR A 302 -22.85 7.67 -2.30
N PHE A 303 -21.84 8.53 -2.12
CA PHE A 303 -21.71 9.77 -2.88
C PHE A 303 -21.01 9.65 -4.24
N VAL A 304 -20.20 8.61 -4.46
CA VAL A 304 -19.36 8.49 -5.66
C VAL A 304 -19.77 7.30 -6.52
N ASP A 305 -20.04 6.15 -5.91
CA ASP A 305 -20.35 4.92 -6.65
C ASP A 305 -21.86 4.76 -6.97
N GLY A 306 -22.71 5.61 -6.40
CA GLY A 306 -24.17 5.61 -6.61
C GLY A 306 -24.62 6.12 -8.00
N GLY A 307 -23.69 6.55 -8.86
CA GLY A 307 -23.98 6.99 -10.23
C GLY A 307 -24.60 8.39 -10.35
N GLN A 308 -24.78 9.11 -9.23
CA GLN A 308 -25.18 10.51 -9.18
C GLN A 308 -23.94 11.38 -8.92
N SER A 309 -23.82 12.49 -9.65
CA SER A 309 -22.71 13.44 -9.48
C SER A 309 -23.15 14.56 -8.53
N PHE A 310 -22.84 14.44 -7.26
CA PHE A 310 -23.10 15.50 -6.28
C PHE A 310 -22.02 16.57 -6.34
N SER A 311 -22.42 17.83 -6.20
CA SER A 311 -21.49 18.93 -5.94
C SER A 311 -20.96 18.87 -4.50
N SER A 312 -19.82 19.51 -4.24
CA SER A 312 -19.26 19.61 -2.89
C SER A 312 -20.21 20.31 -1.92
N GLU A 313 -20.99 21.28 -2.39
CA GLU A 313 -21.99 22.02 -1.62
C GLU A 313 -23.15 21.11 -1.18
N GLU A 314 -23.66 20.27 -2.10
CA GLU A 314 -24.71 19.29 -1.80
C GLU A 314 -24.25 18.21 -0.84
N MET A 315 -23.02 17.68 -1.02
CA MET A 315 -22.45 16.72 -0.09
C MET A 315 -22.32 17.32 1.32
N ASN A 316 -21.87 18.56 1.43
CA ASN A 316 -21.72 19.24 2.71
C ASN A 316 -23.06 19.48 3.41
N ALA A 317 -24.11 19.85 2.67
CA ALA A 317 -25.46 19.97 3.21
C ALA A 317 -25.99 18.63 3.77
N ILE A 318 -25.84 17.53 3.02
CA ILE A 318 -26.27 16.19 3.45
C ILE A 318 -25.48 15.75 4.68
N MET A 319 -24.17 16.01 4.70
CA MET A 319 -23.29 15.68 5.83
C MET A 319 -23.62 16.50 7.08
N SER A 320 -24.05 17.76 6.94
CA SER A 320 -24.53 18.56 8.06
C SER A 320 -25.81 17.97 8.66
N LEU A 321 -26.80 17.64 7.83
CA LEU A 321 -28.05 17.01 8.27
C LEU A 321 -27.82 15.64 8.92
N LEU A 322 -26.90 14.85 8.37
CA LEU A 322 -26.48 13.58 8.98
C LEU A 322 -25.84 13.78 10.36
N THR A 323 -25.05 14.85 10.52
CA THR A 323 -24.43 15.21 11.80
C THR A 323 -25.50 15.53 12.83
N ASP A 324 -26.51 16.32 12.46
CA ASP A 324 -27.63 16.68 13.34
C ASP A 324 -28.40 15.43 13.80
N LEU A 325 -28.73 14.51 12.88
CA LEU A 325 -29.40 13.24 13.21
C LEU A 325 -28.58 12.37 14.18
N ILE A 326 -27.27 12.30 14.00
CA ILE A 326 -26.37 11.49 14.84
C ILE A 326 -26.18 12.13 16.23
N VAL A 327 -26.07 13.45 16.29
CA VAL A 327 -26.00 14.20 17.55
C VAL A 327 -27.31 14.03 18.32
N GLU A 328 -28.46 14.18 17.67
CA GLU A 328 -29.78 13.96 18.28
C GLU A 328 -29.89 12.54 18.85
N LEU A 329 -29.46 11.50 18.11
CA LEU A 329 -29.44 10.12 18.62
C LEU A 329 -28.54 9.94 19.84
N LYS A 330 -27.35 10.56 19.83
CA LYS A 330 -26.31 10.35 20.86
C LYS A 330 -26.51 11.17 22.12
N GLU A 331 -27.23 12.28 22.02
CA GLU A 331 -27.45 13.24 23.09
C GLU A 331 -28.91 13.33 23.53
N ALA A 332 -29.79 12.54 22.92
CA ALA A 332 -31.14 12.32 23.44
C ALA A 332 -31.06 11.84 24.90
N PRO A 333 -31.83 12.45 25.83
CA PRO A 333 -31.77 12.19 27.27
C PRO A 333 -32.27 10.79 27.67
#